data_AF-A0A2T4TE81-F1
#
_entry.id   AF-A0A2T4TE81-F1
#
_cell.length_a   1.000
_cell.length_b   1.000
_cell.length_c   1.000
_cell.angle_alpha   90.00
_cell.angle_beta   90.00
_cell.angle_gamma   90.00
#
_symmetry.space_group_name_H-M   'P 1'
#
loop_
_entity.id
_entity.type
_entity.pdbx_description
1 polymer ?
#
loop_
_entity_poly.entity_id
_entity_poly.type
_entity_poly.pdbx_seq_one_letter_code
_entity_poly.pdbx_strand_id
1 'polypeptide(L)'
;MGRKIEWNKNLYFGEYARDHKRAHIAAIKKRVKAPLLYVIAYSLEEGRRARLEIIHNIAFLLPQYDHYKIVGLAEGRQEAFLLVKKMLEDSIEKMGNEDILAYLQGKE
;
A
#
# COMPACT_ATOMS: atom_id res chain seq x y z
N MET A 1 -15.77 -7.21 16.76
CA MET A 1 -15.44 -8.03 15.57
C MET A 1 -13.96 -7.87 15.26
N GLY A 2 -13.27 -8.96 14.93
CA GLY A 2 -11.82 -9.08 15.05
C GLY A 2 -11.01 -8.15 14.15
N ARG A 3 -10.13 -7.39 14.79
CA ARG A 3 -8.91 -6.75 14.24
C ARG A 3 -8.28 -7.63 13.17
N LYS A 4 -8.21 -7.17 11.92
CA LYS A 4 -7.52 -7.95 10.89
C LYS A 4 -6.99 -7.07 9.77
N ILE A 5 -5.67 -7.02 9.70
CA ILE A 5 -4.97 -6.62 8.49
C ILE A 5 -5.39 -7.57 7.37
N GLU A 6 -6.01 -7.01 6.34
CA GLU A 6 -6.36 -7.75 5.13
C GLU A 6 -5.25 -7.65 4.10
N TRP A 7 -5.13 -8.69 3.29
CA TRP A 7 -4.15 -8.75 2.21
C TRP A 7 -4.89 -8.83 0.89
N ASN A 8 -4.54 -7.96 -0.05
CA ASN A 8 -5.07 -8.05 -1.39
C ASN A 8 -4.59 -9.36 -2.06
N LYS A 9 -5.44 -9.99 -2.88
CA LYS A 9 -5.06 -11.21 -3.61
C LYS A 9 -3.90 -10.94 -4.58
N ASN A 10 -3.92 -9.76 -5.21
CA ASN A 10 -2.90 -9.30 -6.14
C ASN A 10 -2.08 -8.20 -5.47
N LEU A 11 -1.12 -8.61 -4.62
CA LEU A 11 -0.19 -7.68 -3.99
C LEU A 11 0.78 -7.12 -5.02
N TYR A 12 0.94 -5.80 -5.02
CA TYR A 12 2.03 -5.12 -5.69
C TYR A 12 3.32 -5.28 -4.89
N PHE A 13 4.44 -5.46 -5.60
CA PHE A 13 5.75 -5.52 -4.99
C PHE A 13 6.68 -4.56 -5.72
N GLY A 14 7.36 -3.73 -4.93
CA GLY A 14 8.58 -3.07 -5.36
C GLY A 14 9.60 -4.09 -5.88
N GLU A 15 10.56 -3.61 -6.67
CA GLU A 15 11.61 -4.43 -7.26
C GLU A 15 12.41 -5.17 -6.19
N TYR A 16 12.98 -4.45 -5.22
CA TYR A 16 13.75 -5.02 -4.11
C TYR A 16 12.86 -5.78 -3.12
N ALA A 17 11.66 -5.27 -2.83
CA ALA A 17 10.71 -5.97 -1.97
C ALA A 17 10.26 -7.34 -2.53
N ARG A 18 10.34 -7.54 -3.85
CA ARG A 18 9.97 -8.82 -4.50
C ARG A 18 10.93 -9.94 -4.12
N ASP A 19 12.22 -9.64 -4.01
CA ASP A 19 13.27 -10.60 -3.64
C ASP A 19 13.09 -11.08 -2.19
N HIS A 20 12.60 -10.19 -1.32
CA HIS A 20 12.38 -10.47 0.10
C HIS A 20 10.90 -10.70 0.47
N LYS A 21 10.02 -11.00 -0.51
CA LYS A 21 8.55 -11.04 -0.31
C LYS A 21 8.07 -11.84 0.90
N ARG A 22 8.65 -13.02 1.13
CA ARG A 22 8.23 -13.93 2.21
C ARG A 22 8.62 -13.35 3.58
N ALA A 23 9.81 -12.77 3.66
CA ALA A 23 10.30 -12.12 4.87
C ALA A 23 9.46 -10.88 5.20
N HIS A 24 9.16 -10.05 4.21
CA HIS A 24 8.33 -8.84 4.39
C HIS A 24 6.90 -9.17 4.83
N ILE A 25 6.25 -10.16 4.21
CA ILE A 25 4.91 -10.62 4.63
C ILE A 25 4.96 -11.17 6.06
N ALA A 26 5.97 -11.99 6.37
CA ALA A 26 6.14 -12.52 7.72
C ALA A 26 6.37 -11.41 8.75
N ALA A 27 7.11 -10.36 8.38
CA ALA A 27 7.40 -9.24 9.27
C ALA A 27 6.13 -8.52 9.73
N ILE A 28 5.22 -8.24 8.80
CA ILE A 28 3.91 -7.63 9.12
C ILE A 28 3.03 -8.58 9.92
N LYS A 29 2.92 -9.85 9.51
CA LYS A 29 2.06 -10.84 10.20
C LYS A 29 2.51 -11.10 11.64
N LYS A 30 3.82 -11.14 11.87
CA LYS A 30 4.42 -11.36 13.19
C LYS A 30 4.59 -10.07 14.00
N ARG A 31 4.24 -8.91 13.42
CA ARG A 31 4.44 -7.57 14.02
C ARG A 31 5.86 -7.39 14.52
N VAL A 32 6.84 -7.61 13.64
CA VAL A 32 8.26 -7.38 13.94
C VAL A 32 8.78 -6.20 13.15
N LYS A 33 9.78 -5.51 13.71
CA LYS A 33 10.42 -4.35 13.05
C LYS A 33 11.18 -4.81 11.80
N ALA A 34 10.97 -4.09 10.70
CA ALA A 34 11.68 -4.25 9.44
C ALA A 34 11.97 -2.84 8.91
N PRO A 35 13.14 -2.25 9.22
CA PRO A 35 13.42 -0.83 9.04
C PRO A 35 13.33 -0.31 7.60
N LEU A 36 13.49 -1.19 6.61
CA LEU A 36 13.37 -0.83 5.21
C LEU A 36 11.96 -1.08 4.67
N LEU A 37 11.06 -1.71 5.42
CA LEU A 37 9.76 -2.12 4.89
C LEU A 37 8.74 -0.97 4.95
N TYR A 38 8.18 -0.65 3.79
CA TYR A 38 7.04 0.23 3.62
C TYR A 38 5.87 -0.56 3.04
N VAL A 39 4.67 -0.22 3.49
CA VAL A 39 3.41 -0.89 3.17
C VAL A 39 2.51 0.12 2.48
N ILE A 40 1.96 -0.26 1.33
CA ILE A 40 0.95 0.53 0.62
C ILE A 40 -0.39 -0.09 0.99
N ALA A 41 -1.25 0.68 1.66
CA ALA A 41 -2.51 0.17 2.21
C ALA A 41 -3.59 1.25 2.20
N TYR A 42 -4.84 0.85 2.43
CA TYR A 42 -5.94 1.78 2.71
C TYR A 42 -6.71 1.34 3.95
N SER A 43 -7.23 2.31 4.70
CA SER A 43 -8.04 2.05 5.90
C SER A 43 -9.38 1.41 5.53
N LEU A 44 -9.80 0.43 6.32
CA LEU A 44 -11.10 -0.24 6.32
C LEU A 44 -12.05 0.33 7.38
N GLU A 45 -11.64 1.39 8.08
CA GLU A 45 -12.44 2.04 9.11
C GLU A 45 -13.69 2.71 8.49
N GLU A 46 -14.86 2.40 9.05
CA GLU A 46 -16.14 2.97 8.61
C GLU A 46 -16.15 4.50 8.77
N GLY A 47 -16.75 5.21 7.82
CA GLY A 47 -16.84 6.67 7.83
C GLY A 47 -15.59 7.40 7.34
N ARG A 48 -14.47 6.71 7.12
CA ARG A 48 -13.27 7.29 6.49
C ARG A 48 -13.25 6.98 4.99
N ARG A 49 -13.13 8.02 4.15
CA ARG A 49 -12.92 7.82 2.71
C ARG A 49 -11.64 7.00 2.52
N ALA A 50 -11.73 5.88 1.80
CA ALA A 50 -10.58 5.04 1.50
C ALA A 50 -9.52 5.87 0.76
N ARG A 51 -8.34 5.99 1.37
CA ARG A 51 -7.17 6.68 0.82
C ARG A 51 -6.01 5.71 0.79
N LEU A 52 -5.28 5.70 -0.31
CA LEU A 52 -4.03 4.96 -0.40
C LEU A 52 -2.98 5.67 0.46
N GLU A 53 -2.33 4.93 1.34
CA GLU A 53 -1.35 5.43 2.30
C GLU A 53 -0.05 4.63 2.16
N ILE A 54 1.09 5.32 2.23
CA ILE A 54 2.42 4.72 2.38
C ILE A 54 2.76 4.73 3.88
N ILE A 55 2.86 3.54 4.46
CA ILE A 55 2.98 3.34 5.91
C ILE A 55 4.27 2.59 6.21
N HIS A 56 5.12 3.13 7.08
CA HIS A 56 6.29 2.41 7.54
C HIS A 56 5.88 1.20 8.40
N ASN A 57 6.55 0.05 8.22
CA ASN A 57 6.24 -1.22 8.89
C ASN A 57 6.00 -1.09 10.41
N ILE A 58 6.79 -0.23 11.07
CA ILE A 58 6.74 -0.01 12.52
C ILE A 58 5.37 0.44 13.03
N ALA A 59 4.57 1.08 12.19
CA ALA A 59 3.22 1.50 12.53
C ALA A 59 2.32 0.31 12.89
N PHE A 60 2.49 -0.83 12.20
CA PHE A 60 1.72 -2.06 12.45
C PHE A 60 2.06 -2.77 13.78
N LEU A 61 3.00 -2.23 14.55
CA LEU A 61 3.19 -2.63 15.95
C LEU A 61 2.09 -2.05 16.85
N LEU A 62 1.44 -0.96 16.43
CA LEU A 62 0.43 -0.25 17.20
C LEU A 62 -0.98 -0.75 16.83
N PRO A 63 -1.87 -0.98 17.81
CA PRO A 63 -3.21 -1.52 17.56
C PRO A 63 -4.08 -0.70 16.61
N GLN A 64 -3.88 0.61 16.51
CA GLN A 64 -4.70 1.46 15.60
C GLN A 64 -4.50 1.13 14.11
N TYR A 65 -3.45 0.39 13.73
CA TYR A 65 -3.20 -0.03 12.36
C TYR A 65 -3.79 -1.41 12.01
N ASP A 66 -4.69 -1.94 12.85
CA ASP A 66 -5.32 -3.26 12.66
C ASP A 66 -6.47 -3.26 11.64
N HIS A 67 -6.83 -2.08 11.12
CA HIS A 67 -7.97 -1.85 10.24
C HIS A 67 -7.52 -1.45 8.83
N TYR A 68 -6.47 -2.09 8.31
CA TYR A 68 -5.90 -1.75 7.00
C TYR A 68 -5.95 -2.94 6.04
N LYS A 69 -6.22 -2.64 4.76
CA LYS A 69 -6.01 -3.57 3.65
C LYS A 69 -4.73 -3.23 2.92
N ILE A 70 -3.80 -4.17 2.94
CA ILE A 70 -2.50 -4.07 2.29
C ILE A 70 -2.63 -4.46 0.82
N VAL A 71 -2.19 -3.56 -0.04
CA VAL A 71 -2.21 -3.72 -1.49
C VAL A 71 -0.82 -3.72 -2.11
N GLY A 72 0.21 -3.24 -1.40
CA GLY A 72 1.58 -3.33 -1.88
C GLY A 72 2.64 -3.31 -0.77
N LEU A 73 3.84 -3.79 -1.11
CA LEU A 73 5.02 -3.79 -0.24
C LEU A 73 6.23 -3.22 -1.00
N ALA A 74 7.04 -2.43 -0.31
CA ALA A 74 8.24 -1.79 -0.85
C ALA A 74 9.38 -1.81 0.19
N GLU A 75 10.61 -1.84 -0.29
CA GLU A 75 11.84 -1.78 0.45
C GLU A 75 12.49 -0.40 0.23
N GLY A 76 12.34 0.47 1.21
CA GLY A 76 12.73 1.86 1.17
C GLY A 76 11.59 2.79 0.73
N ARG A 77 11.70 4.05 1.16
CA ARG A 77 10.67 5.06 0.89
C ARG A 77 10.59 5.41 -0.60
N GLN A 78 11.74 5.48 -1.28
CA GLN A 78 11.79 5.79 -2.71
C GLN A 78 11.10 4.70 -3.53
N GLU A 79 11.36 3.43 -3.23
CA GLU A 79 10.67 2.33 -3.87
C GLU A 79 9.16 2.38 -3.63
N ALA A 80 8.72 2.75 -2.42
CA ALA A 80 7.29 2.89 -2.13
C ALA A 80 6.61 3.92 -3.03
N PHE A 81 7.25 5.07 -3.28
CA PHE A 81 6.72 6.08 -4.21
C PHE A 81 6.66 5.57 -5.65
N LEU A 82 7.71 4.89 -6.13
CA LEU A 82 7.74 4.30 -7.46
C LEU A 82 6.65 3.23 -7.62
N LEU A 83 6.41 2.43 -6.56
CA LEU A 83 5.35 1.43 -6.55
C LEU A 83 3.96 2.07 -6.65
N VAL A 84 3.70 3.14 -5.91
CA VAL A 84 2.43 3.88 -6.01
C VAL A 84 2.24 4.46 -7.41
N LYS A 85 3.30 5.04 -8.01
CA LYS A 85 3.26 5.53 -9.39
C LYS A 85 2.83 4.41 -10.35
N LYS A 86 3.49 3.25 -10.26
CA LYS A 86 3.14 2.07 -11.08
C LYS A 86 1.69 1.61 -10.85
N MET A 87 1.24 1.56 -9.60
CA MET A 87 -0.13 1.19 -9.28
C MET A 87 -1.14 2.14 -9.90
N LEU A 88 -0.85 3.44 -9.96
CA LEU A 88 -1.69 4.42 -10.63
C LEU A 88 -1.69 4.23 -12.14
N GLU A 89 -0.53 4.04 -12.77
CA GLU A 89 -0.39 3.74 -14.20
C GLU A 89 -1.22 2.50 -14.60
N ASP A 90 -1.03 1.38 -13.90
CA ASP A 90 -1.79 0.13 -14.13
C ASP A 90 -3.31 0.32 -13.93
N SER A 91 -3.70 1.24 -13.05
CA SER A 91 -5.11 1.53 -12.73
C SER A 91 -5.76 2.35 -13.85
N ILE A 92 -5.05 3.35 -14.39
CA ILE A 92 -5.49 4.20 -15.51
C ILE A 92 -5.68 3.37 -16.77
N GLU A 93 -4.68 2.53 -17.09
CA GLU A 93 -4.73 1.65 -18.26
C GLU A 93 -5.95 0.72 -18.23
N LYS A 94 -6.36 0.26 -17.04
CA LYS A 94 -7.49 -0.66 -16.87
C LYS A 94 -8.85 0.01 -16.77
N MET A 95 -8.94 1.19 -16.16
CA MET A 95 -10.23 1.89 -15.96
C MET A 95 -10.67 2.69 -17.19
N GLY A 96 -9.82 2.80 -18.21
CA GLY A 96 -10.17 3.46 -19.45
C GLY A 96 -10.10 4.98 -19.31
N ASN A 97 -8.88 5.50 -19.26
CA ASN A 97 -8.53 6.86 -19.68
C ASN A 97 -9.45 7.99 -19.15
N GLU A 98 -9.75 8.01 -17.85
CA GLU A 98 -10.04 9.31 -17.22
C GLU A 98 -8.78 10.16 -17.37
N ASP A 99 -8.90 11.31 -18.04
CA ASP A 99 -7.78 12.20 -18.32
C ASP A 99 -7.32 12.86 -17.01
N ILE A 100 -6.47 12.14 -16.28
CA ILE A 100 -5.85 12.65 -15.05
C ILE A 100 -5.08 13.94 -15.32
N LEU A 101 -4.54 14.13 -16.52
CA LEU A 101 -3.89 15.39 -16.85
C LEU A 101 -4.92 16.51 -16.96
N ALA A 102 -6.09 16.28 -17.57
CA ALA A 102 -7.18 17.25 -17.57
C ALA A 102 -7.67 17.57 -16.15
N TYR A 103 -7.84 16.55 -15.30
CA TYR A 103 -8.19 16.73 -13.89
C TYR A 103 -7.15 17.58 -13.13
N LEU A 104 -5.86 17.26 -13.30
CA LEU A 104 -4.76 17.99 -12.66
C LEU A 104 -4.57 19.41 -13.23
N GLN A 105 -4.94 19.63 -14.49
CA GLN A 105 -4.93 20.94 -15.15
C GLN A 105 -6.15 21.80 -14.79
N GLY A 106 -7.10 21.28 -14.00
CA GLY A 106 -8.27 22.02 -13.54
C GLY A 106 -9.32 22.28 -14.62
N LYS A 107 -9.39 21.44 -15.66
CA LYS A 107 -10.48 21.48 -16.64
C LYS A 107 -11.64 20.62 -16.14
N GLU A 108 -12.55 21.23 -15.38
CA GLU A 108 -13.94 20.77 -15.25
C GLU A 108 -14.76 21.24 -16.45
#